data_AF-K0D8C6-F1
#
_entry.id   AF-K0D8C6-F1
#
_cell.length_a   1.000
_cell.length_b   1.000
_cell.length_c   1.000
_cell.angle_alpha   90.00
_cell.angle_beta   90.00
_cell.angle_gamma   90.00
#
_symmetry.space_group_name_H-M   'P 1'
#
loop_
_entity.id
_entity.type
_entity.pdbx_description
1 polymer ?
#
loop_
_entity_poly.entity_id
_entity_poly.type
_entity_poly.pdbx_seq_one_letter_code
_entity_poly.pdbx_strand_id
1 'polypeptide(L)' 'MKKSSVYVVILALILMFVSLVSWIMNESTFAILASNLGLLILAISYIWDNRNGLMK' A
#
# COMPACT_ATOMS: atom_id res chain seq x y z
N MET A 1 1.01 -0.83 16.96
CA MET A 1 0.63 -0.01 15.78
C MET A 1 -0.46 0.97 16.20
N LYS A 2 -0.40 2.23 15.76
CA LYS A 2 -1.51 3.17 15.95
C LYS A 2 -2.73 2.67 15.17
N LYS A 3 -3.95 2.90 15.67
CA LYS A 3 -5.20 2.49 14.98
C LYS A 3 -5.22 2.97 13.52
N SER A 4 -4.74 4.19 13.26
CA SER A 4 -4.57 4.75 11.91
C SER A 4 -3.67 3.91 10.99
N SER A 5 -2.54 3.40 11.49
CA SER A 5 -1.62 2.56 10.73
C SER A 5 -2.26 1.23 10.30
N VAL A 6 -3.13 0.66 11.14
CA VAL A 6 -3.89 -0.56 10.82
C VAL A 6 -4.86 -0.33 9.65
N TYR A 7 -5.60 0.78 9.64
CA TYR A 7 -6.50 1.11 8.53
C TYR A 7 -5.74 1.30 7.22
N VAL A 8 -4.56 1.94 7.27
CA VAL A 8 -3.71 2.15 6.09
C VAL A 8 -3.20 0.81 5.54
N VAL A 9 -2.78 -0.11 6.41
CA VAL A 9 -2.35 -1.45 6.00
C VAL A 9 -3.49 -2.25 5.38
N ILE A 10 -4.69 -2.21 5.97
CA ILE A 10 -5.87 -2.89 5.38
C ILE A 10 -6.18 -2.34 3.98
N LEU A 11 -6.15 -1.02 3.81
CA LEU A 11 -6.39 -0.39 2.51
C LEU A 11 -5.33 -0.80 1.47
N ALA A 12 -4.06 -0.84 1.86
CA ALA A 12 -2.99 -1.30 0.98
C ALA A 12 -3.16 -2.78 0.57
N LEU A 13 -3.57 -3.65 1.50
CA LEU A 13 -3.86 -5.06 1.21
C LEU A 13 -5.01 -5.22 0.21
N ILE A 14 -6.06 -4.40 0.33
CA ILE A 14 -7.16 -4.39 -0.64
C ILE A 14 -6.64 -3.97 -2.03
N LEU A 15 -5.82 -2.92 -2.11
CA LEU A 15 -5.20 -2.48 -3.38
C LEU A 15 -4.32 -3.56 -4.01
N MET A 16 -3.53 -4.28 -3.22
CA MET A 16 -2.72 -5.41 -3.72
C MET A 16 -3.59 -6.58 -4.19
N PHE A 17 -4.70 -6.85 -3.51
CA PHE A 17 -5.66 -7.86 -3.94
C PHE A 17 -6.34 -7.46 -5.25
N VAL A 18 -6.78 -6.21 -5.37
CA VAL A 18 -7.35 -5.66 -6.61
C VAL A 18 -6.35 -5.76 -7.76
N SER A 19 -5.07 -5.46 -7.52
CA SER A 19 -4.01 -5.63 -8.51
C SER A 19 -3.93 -7.06 -9.06
N LEU A 20 -3.97 -8.07 -8.18
CA LEU A 20 -3.98 -9.48 -8.57
C LEU A 20 -5.20 -9.85 -9.42
N VAL A 21 -6.40 -9.40 -9.00
CA VAL A 21 -7.63 -9.65 -9.76
C VAL A 21 -7.55 -9.00 -11.14
N SER A 22 -7.09 -7.76 -11.24
CA SER A 22 -6.94 -7.07 -12.52
C SER A 22 -5.90 -7.70 -13.43
N TRP A 23 -4.82 -8.25 -12.86
CA TRP A 23 -3.84 -9.01 -13.64
C TRP A 23 -4.46 -10.28 -14.24
N ILE A 24 -5.26 -11.02 -13.46
CA ILE A 24 -5.99 -12.21 -13.93
C ILE A 24 -6.99 -11.85 -15.05
N MET A 25 -7.58 -10.65 -14.99
CA MET A 25 -8.50 -10.13 -16.01
C MET A 25 -7.80 -9.57 -17.25
N ASN A 26 -6.47 -9.69 -17.38
CA ASN A 26 -5.63 -9.09 -18.42
C ASN A 26 -5.59 -7.54 -18.43
N GLU A 27 -6.09 -6.88 -17.39
CA GLU A 27 -6.03 -5.42 -17.20
C GLU A 27 -4.68 -5.00 -16.60
N SER A 28 -3.61 -5.26 -17.35
CA SER A 28 -2.21 -5.14 -16.89
C SER A 28 -1.86 -3.72 -16.41
N THR A 29 -2.33 -2.69 -17.11
CA THR A 29 -2.08 -1.29 -16.72
C THR A 29 -2.67 -0.98 -15.35
N PHE A 30 -3.92 -1.39 -15.11
CA PHE A 30 -4.59 -1.15 -13.84
C PHE A 30 -3.98 -2.00 -12.72
N ALA A 31 -3.59 -3.25 -13.01
CA ALA A 31 -2.88 -4.10 -12.05
C ALA A 31 -1.58 -3.45 -11.55
N ILE A 32 -0.77 -2.87 -12.45
CA ILE A 32 0.48 -2.18 -12.09
C ILE A 32 0.19 -0.93 -11.26
N LEU A 33 -0.80 -0.12 -11.65
CA LEU A 33 -1.17 1.10 -10.93
C LEU A 33 -1.65 0.79 -9.50
N ALA A 34 -2.53 -0.21 -9.33
CA ALA A 34 -3.04 -0.62 -8.03
C ALA A 34 -1.94 -1.16 -7.10
N SER A 35 -1.02 -1.97 -7.65
CA SER A 35 0.14 -2.47 -6.90
C SER A 35 1.06 -1.34 -6.44
N ASN A 36 1.43 -0.43 -7.35
CA ASN A 36 2.31 0.69 -7.05
C ASN A 36 1.68 1.65 -6.03
N LEU A 37 0.39 1.92 -6.12
CA LEU A 37 -0.34 2.72 -5.14
C LEU A 37 -0.37 2.07 -3.76
N GLY A 38 -0.66 0.76 -3.68
CA GLY A 38 -0.63 0.02 -2.41
C GLY A 38 0.75 0.07 -1.77
N LEU A 39 1.80 -0.08 -2.56
CA LEU A 39 3.19 -0.04 -2.10
C LEU A 39 3.62 1.36 -1.66
N LEU A 40 3.24 2.41 -2.40
CA LEU A 40 3.47 3.81 -2.03
C LEU A 40 2.82 4.15 -0.68
N ILE A 41 1.57 3.75 -0.49
CA ILE A 41 0.81 4.01 0.74
C ILE A 41 1.50 3.33 1.94
N LEU A 42 1.95 2.08 1.79
CA LEU A 42 2.72 1.39 2.84
C LEU A 42 4.05 2.07 3.13
N ALA A 43 4.79 2.50 2.10
CA ALA A 43 6.06 3.19 2.27
C ALA A 43 5.89 4.51 3.04
N ILE A 44 4.90 5.32 2.67
CA ILE A 44 4.57 6.57 3.38
C ILE A 44 4.17 6.27 4.82
N SER A 45 3.30 5.28 5.03
CA SER A 45 2.88 4.88 6.39
C SER A 45 4.05 4.44 7.26
N TYR A 46 4.96 3.66 6.69
CA TYR A 46 6.15 3.18 7.38
C TYR A 46 7.08 4.33 7.76
N ILE A 47 7.38 5.23 6.82
CA ILE A 47 8.21 6.42 7.08
C ILE A 47 7.54 7.28 8.14
N TRP A 48 6.22 7.49 8.06
CA TRP A 48 5.48 8.32 9.00
C TRP A 48 5.51 7.77 10.44
N ASP A 49 5.34 6.46 10.59
CA ASP A 49 5.41 5.78 11.89
C ASP A 49 6.83 5.76 12.46
N ASN A 50 7.86 5.72 11.61
CA ASN A 50 9.28 5.64 12.01
C ASN A 50 10.03 6.98 11.94
N ARG A 51 9.38 8.09 11.59
CA ARG A 51 10.01 9.40 11.35
C ARG A 51 10.90 9.89 12.50
N ASN A 52 10.54 9.57 13.74
CA ASN A 52 11.29 10.00 14.92
C ASN A 52 12.60 9.20 15.10
N GLY A 53 12.70 8.00 14.53
CA GLY A 53 13.93 7.20 14.51
C GLY A 53 14.84 7.53 13.33
N LEU A 54 14.29 8.11 12.25
CA LEU A 54 15.03 8.55 11.06
C LEU A 54 15.65 9.96 11.19
N MET A 55 15.17 10.77 12.12
CA MET A 55 15.70 12.13 12.40
C MET A 55 16.68 12.18 13.59
N LYS A 56 17.24 11.03 13.98
CA LYS A 56 18.33 10.90 14.96
C LYS A 56 19.60 10.45 14.25
#